data_AF-A0A136HDK4-F1
#
_entry.id   AF-A0A136HDK4-F1
#
_cell.length_a   1.000
_cell.length_b   1.000
_cell.length_c   1.000
_cell.angle_alpha   90.00
_cell.angle_beta   90.00
_cell.angle_gamma   90.00
#
_symmetry.space_group_name_H-M   'P 1'
#
loop_
_entity.id
_entity.type
_entity.pdbx_description
1 polymer ?
#
loop_
_entity_poly.entity_id
_entity_poly.type
_entity_poly.pdbx_seq_one_letter_code
_entity_poly.pdbx_strand_id
1 'polypeptide(L)'
;MLEMEQSNDPNPIPGKRYFTIGEVAKLCDLKAHVLRYWEKEFSQISPVKRNNRRYYQRQDVLLIRQIKSLLHDQGYTLSGAKQYLSGENNEDDQSQYKQLLRQTITELEAILAATKRP
;
A
#
# COMPACT_ATOMS: atom_id res chain seq x y z
N MET A 1 22.98 11.44 -13.30
CA MET A 1 21.73 11.98 -12.72
C MET A 1 20.64 11.03 -13.15
N LEU A 2 20.24 10.09 -12.28
CA LEU A 2 19.26 9.06 -12.62
C LEU A 2 17.87 9.69 -12.50
N GLU A 3 17.23 9.91 -13.64
CA GLU A 3 15.85 10.35 -13.74
C GLU A 3 14.97 9.29 -13.08
N MET A 4 14.23 9.72 -12.05
CA MET A 4 13.28 8.88 -11.34
C MET A 4 12.22 8.39 -12.33
N GLU A 5 12.14 7.07 -12.51
CA GLU A 5 11.11 6.44 -13.32
C GLU A 5 9.74 6.98 -12.91
N GLN A 6 9.07 7.60 -13.88
CA GLN A 6 7.70 8.06 -13.73
C GLN A 6 6.87 6.86 -13.27
N SER A 7 6.23 7.00 -12.12
CA SER A 7 5.27 6.04 -11.59
C SER A 7 4.21 5.87 -12.67
N ASN A 8 4.27 4.76 -13.42
CA ASN A 8 3.38 4.48 -14.54
C ASN A 8 2.01 4.02 -14.00
N ASP A 9 1.42 4.84 -13.13
CA ASP A 9 0.08 4.65 -12.59
C ASP A 9 -0.91 5.21 -13.63
N PRO A 10 -1.71 4.36 -14.30
CA PRO A 10 -2.68 4.82 -15.30
C PRO A 10 -3.77 5.71 -14.71
N ASN A 11 -3.83 5.89 -13.39
CA ASN A 11 -4.81 6.73 -12.72
C ASN A 11 -4.18 7.56 -11.58
N PRO A 12 -3.44 8.64 -11.85
CA PRO A 12 -2.78 9.41 -10.79
C PRO A 12 -3.78 10.05 -9.83
N ILE A 13 -3.52 9.98 -8.52
CA ILE A 13 -4.38 10.61 -7.50
C ILE A 13 -4.19 12.14 -7.56
N PRO A 14 -5.26 12.92 -7.86
CA PRO A 14 -5.17 14.38 -7.93
C PRO A 14 -4.70 15.03 -6.61
N GLY A 15 -4.15 16.24 -6.67
CA GLY A 15 -3.72 17.02 -5.48
C GLY A 15 -4.86 17.55 -4.59
N LYS A 16 -6.08 17.00 -4.71
CA LYS A 16 -7.27 17.41 -3.96
C LYS A 16 -7.23 16.80 -2.55
N ARG A 17 -7.72 17.56 -1.55
CA ARG A 17 -7.75 17.10 -0.14
C ARG A 17 -8.82 16.04 0.14
N TYR A 18 -9.98 16.15 -0.52
CA TYR A 18 -11.12 15.27 -0.29
C TYR A 18 -11.71 14.75 -1.60
N PHE A 19 -11.98 13.46 -1.64
CA PHE A 19 -12.60 12.74 -2.74
C PHE A 19 -13.96 12.24 -2.30
N THR A 20 -14.96 12.33 -3.17
CA THR A 20 -16.27 11.70 -2.96
C THR A 20 -16.17 10.20 -3.27
N ILE A 21 -17.10 9.40 -2.74
CA ILE A 21 -17.14 7.95 -3.02
C ILE A 21 -17.14 7.63 -4.53
N GLY A 22 -17.78 8.48 -5.36
CA GLY A 22 -17.78 8.30 -6.81
C GLY A 22 -16.44 8.62 -7.46
N GLU A 23 -15.71 9.61 -6.95
CA GLU A 23 -14.34 9.90 -7.40
C GLU A 23 -13.40 8.75 -7.02
N VAL A 24 -13.47 8.25 -5.78
CA VAL A 24 -12.64 7.13 -5.32
C VAL A 24 -12.95 5.85 -6.09
N ALA A 25 -14.23 5.56 -6.35
CA ALA A 25 -14.65 4.44 -7.18
C ALA A 25 -13.99 4.47 -8.56
N LYS A 26 -13.92 5.64 -9.21
CA LYS A 26 -13.23 5.80 -10.49
C LYS A 26 -11.70 5.69 -10.36
N LEU A 27 -11.11 6.28 -9.32
CA LEU A 27 -9.66 6.28 -9.08
C LEU A 27 -9.10 4.88 -8.79
N CYS A 28 -9.91 4.02 -8.18
CA CYS A 28 -9.52 2.66 -7.81
C CYS A 28 -10.10 1.60 -8.75
N ASP A 29 -10.92 2.00 -9.73
CA ASP A 29 -11.67 1.11 -10.60
C ASP A 29 -12.45 0.06 -9.80
N LEU A 30 -13.30 0.56 -8.89
CA LEU A 30 -14.14 -0.22 -7.99
C LEU A 30 -15.58 0.33 -8.00
N LYS A 31 -16.56 -0.53 -7.73
CA LYS A 31 -17.95 -0.07 -7.59
C LYS A 31 -18.15 0.61 -6.23
N ALA A 32 -18.96 1.66 -6.19
CA ALA A 32 -19.20 2.42 -4.96
C ALA A 32 -19.77 1.58 -3.80
N HIS A 33 -20.52 0.50 -4.07
CA HIS A 33 -21.01 -0.39 -3.03
C HIS A 33 -19.90 -1.25 -2.40
N VAL A 34 -18.85 -1.58 -3.16
CA VAL A 34 -17.67 -2.31 -2.64
C VAL A 34 -16.94 -1.43 -1.65
N LEU A 35 -16.76 -0.14 -1.95
CA LEU A 35 -16.16 0.82 -1.02
C LEU A 35 -16.98 0.92 0.28
N ARG A 36 -18.32 1.01 0.18
CA ARG A 36 -19.21 1.02 1.36
C ARG A 36 -19.09 -0.25 2.20
N TYR A 37 -18.84 -1.39 1.55
CA TYR A 37 -18.63 -2.66 2.22
C TYR A 37 -17.26 -2.67 2.91
N TRP A 38 -16.20 -2.27 2.22
CA TRP A 38 -14.85 -2.19 2.78
C TRP A 38 -14.73 -1.23 3.95
N GLU A 39 -15.47 -0.13 3.96
CA GLU A 39 -15.54 0.76 5.13
C GLU A 39 -16.08 0.06 6.40
N LYS A 40 -16.84 -1.03 6.26
CA LYS A 40 -17.29 -1.84 7.40
C LYS A 40 -16.23 -2.87 7.82
N GLU A 41 -15.54 -3.45 6.84
CA GLU A 41 -14.55 -4.51 7.06
C GLU A 41 -13.21 -3.96 7.57
N PHE A 42 -12.76 -2.83 7.02
CA PHE A 42 -11.50 -2.16 7.30
C PHE A 42 -11.74 -0.86 8.06
N SER A 43 -11.59 -0.89 9.38
CA SER A 43 -11.73 0.28 10.26
C SER A 43 -10.75 1.42 9.94
N GLN A 44 -9.64 1.10 9.28
CA GLN A 44 -8.64 2.06 8.82
C GLN A 44 -9.17 2.98 7.69
N ILE A 45 -10.19 2.56 6.93
CA ILE A 45 -10.88 3.42 5.97
C ILE A 45 -11.96 4.21 6.72
N SER A 46 -11.65 5.44 7.10
CA SER A 46 -12.54 6.28 7.92
C SER A 46 -12.92 7.58 7.20
N PRO A 47 -13.86 7.53 6.23
CA PRO A 47 -14.24 8.72 5.49
C PRO A 47 -15.02 9.69 6.38
N VAL A 48 -14.75 10.98 6.20
CA VAL A 48 -15.48 12.05 6.88
C VAL A 48 -16.90 12.09 6.35
N LYS A 49 -17.89 11.93 7.23
CA LYS A 49 -19.32 11.99 6.88
C LYS A 49 -19.82 13.42 7.06
N ARG A 50 -20.28 14.05 5.97
CA ARG A 50 -20.88 15.39 6.00
C ARG A 50 -22.08 15.46 5.06
N ASN A 51 -23.22 15.89 5.58
CA ASN A 51 -24.48 16.05 4.82
C ASN A 51 -24.86 14.82 3.98
N ASN A 52 -24.85 13.63 4.61
CA ASN A 52 -25.10 12.33 3.96
C ASN A 52 -24.11 11.93 2.84
N ARG A 53 -22.98 12.65 2.71
CA ARG A 53 -21.89 12.36 1.76
C ARG A 53 -20.65 11.89 2.51
N ARG A 54 -19.88 11.00 1.88
CA ARG A 54 -18.62 10.46 2.38
C ARG A 54 -17.46 11.12 1.63
N TYR A 55 -16.51 11.63 2.39
CA TYR A 55 -15.30 12.27 1.88
C TYR A 55 -14.08 11.50 2.34
N TYR A 56 -13.32 11.00 1.38
CA TYR A 56 -12.09 10.24 1.56
C TYR A 56 -10.91 11.17 1.36
N GLN A 57 -9.85 10.99 2.13
CA GLN A 57 -8.60 11.67 1.95
C GLN A 57 -7.69 10.90 0.99
N ARG A 58 -6.57 11.51 0.61
CA ARG A 58 -5.55 10.84 -0.21
C ARG A 58 -5.09 9.51 0.42
N GLN A 59 -4.91 9.48 1.74
CA GLN A 59 -4.50 8.28 2.46
C GLN A 59 -5.52 7.13 2.33
N ASP A 60 -6.81 7.44 2.41
CA ASP A 60 -7.86 6.43 2.21
C ASP A 60 -7.81 5.83 0.80
N VAL A 61 -7.55 6.67 -0.22
CA VAL A 61 -7.43 6.20 -1.61
C VAL A 61 -6.24 5.25 -1.77
N LEU A 62 -5.10 5.59 -1.16
CA LEU A 62 -3.91 4.72 -1.17
C LEU A 62 -4.20 3.38 -0.49
N LEU A 63 -4.85 3.41 0.67
CA LEU A 63 -5.22 2.20 1.41
C LEU A 63 -6.19 1.31 0.61
N ILE A 64 -7.18 1.91 -0.05
CA ILE A 64 -8.14 1.18 -0.91
C ILE A 64 -7.41 0.52 -2.09
N ARG A 65 -6.41 1.17 -2.68
CA ARG A 65 -5.60 0.55 -3.74
C ARG A 65 -4.78 -0.62 -3.23
N GLN A 66 -4.21 -0.49 -2.04
CA GLN A 66 -3.48 -1.56 -1.39
C GLN A 66 -4.38 -2.77 -1.12
N ILE A 67 -5.59 -2.54 -0.57
CA ILE A 67 -6.58 -3.61 -0.35
C ILE A 67 -6.94 -4.28 -1.69
N LYS A 68 -7.16 -3.50 -2.75
CA LYS A 68 -7.45 -4.06 -4.09
C LYS A 68 -6.34 -5.00 -4.54
N SER A 69 -5.08 -4.58 -4.42
CA SER A 69 -3.93 -5.40 -4.83
C SER A 69 -3.81 -6.67 -3.98
N LEU A 70 -4.00 -6.57 -2.67
CA LEU A 70 -4.00 -7.74 -1.78
C LEU A 70 -5.05 -8.78 -2.19
N LEU A 71 -6.27 -8.33 -2.50
CA LEU A 71 -7.36 -9.24 -2.83
C LEU A 71 -7.27 -9.80 -4.26
N HIS A 72 -6.90 -8.99 -5.24
CA HIS A 72 -6.91 -9.38 -6.66
C HIS A 72 -5.58 -9.91 -7.18
N ASP A 73 -4.47 -9.27 -6.81
CA ASP A 73 -3.16 -9.63 -7.35
C ASP A 73 -2.50 -10.72 -6.51
N GLN A 74 -2.67 -10.64 -5.19
CA GLN A 74 -2.04 -11.56 -4.24
C GLN A 74 -2.98 -12.66 -3.72
N GLY A 75 -4.28 -12.60 -4.06
CA GLY A 75 -5.26 -13.64 -3.74
C GLY A 75 -5.61 -13.77 -2.25
N TYR A 76 -5.37 -12.73 -1.44
CA TYR A 76 -5.78 -12.74 -0.04
C TYR A 76 -7.31 -12.77 0.10
N THR A 77 -7.78 -13.39 1.17
CA THR A 77 -9.17 -13.21 1.62
C THR A 77 -9.33 -11.86 2.32
N LEU A 78 -10.57 -11.38 2.49
CA LEU A 78 -10.85 -10.16 3.26
C LEU A 78 -10.24 -10.20 4.67
N SER A 79 -10.33 -11.35 5.35
CA SER A 79 -9.74 -11.55 6.67
C SER A 79 -8.21 -11.50 6.62
N GLY A 80 -7.59 -12.16 5.64
CA GLY A 80 -6.14 -12.16 5.46
C GLY A 80 -5.59 -10.77 5.14
N ALA A 81 -6.25 -10.03 4.25
CA ALA A 81 -5.89 -8.65 3.94
C ALA A 81 -6.01 -7.73 5.17
N LYS A 82 -7.04 -7.95 6.02
CA LYS A 82 -7.21 -7.20 7.27
C LYS A 82 -6.10 -7.48 8.28
N GLN A 83 -5.70 -8.74 8.43
CA GLN A 83 -4.54 -9.11 9.25
C GLN A 83 -3.25 -8.48 8.72
N TYR A 84 -3.03 -8.57 7.40
CA TYR A 84 -1.86 -7.96 6.76
C TYR A 84 -1.77 -6.46 7.07
N LEU A 85 -2.87 -5.73 6.88
CA LEU A 85 -2.93 -4.28 7.11
C LEU A 85 -2.89 -3.87 8.59
N SER A 86 -3.22 -4.78 9.52
CA SER A 86 -3.20 -4.49 10.97
C SER A 86 -1.79 -4.52 11.57
N GLY A 87 -0.77 -4.88 10.80
CA GLY A 87 0.63 -4.74 11.20
C GLY A 87 1.27 -5.99 11.82
N GLU A 88 0.49 -7.00 12.20
CA GLU A 88 1.03 -8.22 12.85
C GLU A 88 2.05 -8.98 11.99
N ASN A 89 1.93 -8.96 10.66
CA ASN A 89 2.94 -9.58 9.77
C ASN A 89 3.98 -8.57 9.25
N ASN A 90 3.65 -7.28 9.20
CA ASN A 90 4.53 -6.28 8.58
C ASN A 90 5.75 -5.95 9.46
N GLU A 91 5.62 -5.96 10.78
CA GLU A 91 6.77 -5.71 11.66
C GLU A 91 7.80 -6.84 11.58
N ASP A 92 7.33 -8.09 11.52
CA ASP A 92 8.17 -9.28 11.40
C ASP A 92 8.85 -9.36 10.03
N ASP A 93 8.11 -9.14 8.93
CA ASP A 93 8.66 -9.11 7.57
C ASP A 93 9.70 -8.00 7.39
N GLN A 94 9.44 -6.79 7.93
CA GLN A 94 10.39 -5.68 7.87
C GLN A 94 11.65 -5.94 8.69
N SER A 95 11.51 -6.57 9.85
CA SER A 95 12.63 -6.98 10.69
C SER A 95 13.51 -8.00 9.96
N GLN A 96 12.89 -9.02 9.35
CA GLN A 96 13.58 -10.06 8.61
C GLN A 96 14.26 -9.53 7.35
N TYR A 97 13.60 -8.65 6.59
CA TYR A 97 14.18 -8.01 5.40
C TYR A 97 15.38 -7.12 5.76
N LYS A 98 15.28 -6.35 6.84
CA LYS A 98 16.38 -5.53 7.36
C LYS A 98 17.57 -6.39 7.81
N GLN A 99 17.30 -7.56 8.40
CA GLN A 99 18.34 -8.50 8.80
C GLN A 99 19.03 -9.13 7.58
N LEU A 100 18.26 -9.52 6.56
CA LEU A 100 18.80 -10.04 5.30
C LEU A 100 19.66 -8.99 4.57
N LEU A 101 19.20 -7.73 4.52
CA LEU A 101 19.99 -6.64 3.93
C LEU A 101 21.31 -6.41 4.67
N ARG A 102 21.30 -6.46 6.00
CA ARG A 102 22.55 -6.36 6.78
C ARG A 102 23.50 -7.51 6.45
N GLN A 103 22.98 -8.73 6.40
CA GLN A 103 23.80 -9.91 6.10
C GLN A 103 24.38 -9.86 4.69
N THR A 104 23.57 -9.53 3.69
CA THR A 104 24.04 -9.38 2.30
C THR A 104 25.11 -8.30 2.18
N ILE A 105 24.95 -7.15 2.85
CA ILE A 105 25.99 -6.11 2.90
C ILE A 105 27.29 -6.67 3.47
N THR A 106 27.23 -7.36 4.63
CA THR A 106 28.42 -7.94 5.26
C THR A 106 29.11 -8.99 4.39
N GLU A 107 28.35 -9.86 3.72
CA GLU A 107 28.90 -10.86 2.79
C GLU A 107 29.57 -10.20 1.58
N LEU A 108 28.96 -9.16 1.01
CA LEU A 108 29.54 -8.40 -0.10
C LEU A 108 30.82 -7.66 0.32
N GLU A 109 30.85 -7.06 1.52
CA GLU A 109 32.05 -6.43 2.08
C GLU A 109 33.18 -7.45 2.27
N ALA A 110 32.87 -8.66 2.73
CA ALA A 110 33.85 -9.74 2.89
C ALA A 110 34.43 -10.21 1.55
N ILE A 111 33.59 -10.36 0.51
CA ILE A 111 34.03 -10.72 -0.85
C ILE A 111 34.93 -9.62 -1.43
N LEU A 112 34.55 -8.36 -1.24
CA LEU A 112 35.30 -7.20 -1.73
C LEU A 112 36.66 -7.08 -1.01
N ALA A 113 36.73 -7.39 0.28
CA ALA A 113 37.99 -7.48 1.02
C ALA A 113 38.88 -8.64 0.54
N ALA A 114 38.28 -9.78 0.17
CA ALA A 114 39.02 -10.94 -0.35
C ALA A 114 39.61 -10.71 -1.75
N THR A 115 38.93 -9.93 -2.60
CA THR A 115 39.38 -9.58 -3.96
C THR A 115 40.30 -8.36 -4.02
N LYS A 116 40.34 -7.53 -2.96
CA LYS A 116 41.32 -6.43 -2.81
C LYS A 116 42.67 -6.87 -2.22
N ARG A 117 42.93 -8.18 -2.08
CA ARG A 117 44.28 -8.66 -1.74
C ARG A 117 45.20 -8.48 -2.97
N PRO A 118 46.40 -7.91 -2.77
CA PRO A 118 47.31 -7.49 -3.85
C PRO A 118 47.83 -8.64 -4.70
#